data_AF-K3VXC1-F1
#
_entry.id   AF-K3VXC1-F1
#
_cell.length_a   1.000
_cell.length_b   1.000
_cell.length_c   1.000
_cell.angle_alpha   90.00
_cell.angle_beta   90.00
_cell.angle_gamma   90.00
#
_symmetry.space_group_name_H-M   'P 1'
#
loop_
_entity.id
_entity.type
_entity.pdbx_description
1 polymer ?
#
loop_
_entity_poly.entity_id
_entity_poly.type
_entity_poly.pdbx_seq_one_letter_code
_entity_poly.pdbx_strand_id
1 'polypeptide(L)'
;MSPVRTQEDQNSGDNEATFWSGKEDCSETKTHSYTSTAKQDAARQADIQFRQKFGDAGPLGLSGFAFATFLTALVNLNAGGVTVPNIVIGPALVYGGLAQILSGMWDIANGNTVSATIACSYGCFWISYAISLIPSFHVRDAYPSDGDYNHANGLFLMGFFIFSVAITLCSMKSNVFSLTLCLLVNCTWLLLGLANLFTEESGAPNDVLLKCGGVTGLLVSFTAWYLMYEGLANRQNSFVQPINPDLPWNPSRQPRAAQI
;
A
#
# COMPACT_ATOMS: atom_id res chain seq x y z
N MET A 1 26.69 36.55 73.70
CA MET A 1 26.65 35.21 74.33
C MET A 1 25.81 34.30 73.44
N SER A 2 26.46 33.36 72.73
CA SER A 2 25.82 32.10 72.25
C SER A 2 25.54 31.20 73.48
N PRO A 3 24.75 30.09 73.46
CA PRO A 3 24.52 29.08 72.38
C PRO A 3 23.00 28.79 72.13
N VAL A 4 22.46 28.09 71.10
CA VAL A 4 22.76 26.89 70.25
C VAL A 4 22.08 25.57 70.70
N ARG A 5 21.23 25.03 69.78
CA ARG A 5 20.70 23.64 69.53
C ARG A 5 19.66 23.01 70.48
N THR A 6 18.65 22.25 70.00
CA THR A 6 18.63 21.22 68.93
C THR A 6 17.31 21.14 68.12
N GLN A 7 17.41 20.72 66.84
CA GLN A 7 16.35 20.15 65.98
C GLN A 7 16.01 18.71 66.40
N GLU A 8 14.79 18.25 66.14
CA GLU A 8 14.55 16.97 65.46
C GLU A 8 13.18 16.95 64.77
N ASP A 9 13.13 16.21 63.67
CA ASP A 9 12.16 16.21 62.57
C ASP A 9 10.76 15.68 62.93
N GLN A 10 9.72 16.33 62.39
CA GLN A 10 8.51 15.66 61.91
C GLN A 10 7.91 16.44 60.73
N ASN A 11 8.49 16.24 59.54
CA ASN A 11 7.82 16.51 58.27
C ASN A 11 7.59 15.16 57.58
N SER A 12 6.41 14.53 57.75
CA SER A 12 6.06 13.33 56.96
C SER A 12 4.57 12.99 56.90
N GLY A 13 3.67 13.70 57.58
CA GLY A 13 2.24 13.35 57.63
C GLY A 13 1.33 14.12 56.66
N ASP A 14 1.72 15.32 56.24
CA ASP A 14 0.75 16.27 55.69
C ASP A 14 0.72 16.34 54.15
N ASN A 15 1.69 15.71 53.47
CA ASN A 15 1.77 15.69 52.01
C ASN A 15 1.01 14.52 51.35
N GLU A 16 0.52 13.54 52.12
CA GLU A 16 -0.31 12.45 51.57
C GLU A 16 -1.80 12.80 51.54
N ALA A 17 -2.25 13.80 52.31
CA ALA A 17 -3.66 14.18 52.36
C ALA A 17 -4.13 14.99 51.14
N THR A 18 -3.21 15.64 50.42
CA THR A 18 -3.51 16.38 49.18
C THR A 18 -3.46 15.52 47.91
N PHE A 19 -2.86 14.33 47.95
CA PHE A 19 -2.80 13.42 46.80
C PHE A 19 -4.16 12.75 46.48
N TRP A 20 -5.05 12.62 47.47
CA TRP A 20 -6.35 11.93 47.33
C TRP A 20 -7.57 12.86 47.10
N SER A 21 -7.37 14.18 47.06
CA SER A 21 -8.43 15.10 46.63
C SER A 21 -8.40 15.22 45.10
N GLY A 22 -9.15 14.34 44.42
CA GLY A 22 -9.37 14.35 42.97
C GLY A 22 -10.11 15.60 42.48
N LYS A 23 -9.48 16.78 42.61
CA LYS A 23 -10.02 18.08 42.21
C LYS A 23 -9.00 18.97 41.50
N GLU A 24 -7.86 18.41 41.08
CA GLU A 24 -6.98 19.00 40.07
C GLU A 24 -7.21 18.31 38.71
N ASP A 25 -7.58 19.13 37.72
CA ASP A 25 -7.26 19.01 36.29
C ASP A 25 -8.03 18.06 35.37
N CYS A 26 -9.34 17.87 35.59
CA CYS A 26 -10.21 17.42 34.49
C CYS A 26 -10.39 18.51 33.42
N SER A 27 -10.22 19.80 33.75
CA SER A 27 -10.27 20.93 32.81
C SER A 27 -8.97 21.10 32.03
N GLU A 28 -7.80 21.10 32.67
CA GLU A 28 -6.52 21.24 31.97
C GLU A 28 -6.20 20.03 31.10
N THR A 29 -6.47 18.81 31.56
CA THR A 29 -6.28 17.59 30.74
C THR A 29 -7.19 17.59 29.52
N LYS A 30 -8.45 18.02 29.66
CA LYS A 30 -9.36 18.21 28.52
C LYS A 30 -8.87 19.32 27.59
N THR A 31 -8.45 20.46 28.13
CA THR A 31 -7.99 21.62 27.35
C THR A 31 -6.72 21.29 26.56
N HIS A 32 -5.77 20.56 27.14
CA HIS A 32 -4.58 20.06 26.44
C HIS A 32 -4.94 19.03 25.35
N SER A 33 -5.88 18.12 25.61
CA SER A 33 -6.43 17.19 24.61
C SER A 33 -7.09 17.93 23.44
N TYR A 34 -8.01 18.87 23.71
CA TYR A 34 -8.70 19.65 22.67
C TYR A 34 -7.75 20.54 21.87
N THR A 35 -6.75 21.15 22.52
CA THR A 35 -5.77 22.01 21.84
C THR A 35 -4.80 21.18 20.98
N SER A 36 -4.48 19.95 21.40
CA SER A 36 -3.70 18.98 20.62
C SER A 36 -4.47 18.53 19.37
N THR A 37 -5.73 18.13 19.53
CA THR A 37 -6.61 17.72 18.42
C THR A 37 -6.86 18.87 17.44
N ALA A 38 -7.12 20.09 17.92
CA ALA A 38 -7.33 21.25 17.05
C ALA A 38 -6.08 21.64 16.25
N LYS A 39 -4.87 21.52 16.84
CA LYS A 39 -3.60 21.72 16.11
C LYS A 39 -3.35 20.62 15.08
N GLN A 40 -3.67 19.36 15.41
CA GLN A 40 -3.56 18.23 14.49
C GLN A 40 -4.55 18.36 13.32
N ASP A 41 -5.78 18.80 13.58
CA ASP A 41 -6.80 19.02 12.56
C ASP A 41 -6.45 20.22 11.65
N ALA A 42 -5.90 21.30 12.20
CA ALA A 42 -5.41 22.42 11.41
C ALA A 42 -4.22 22.04 10.52
N ALA A 43 -3.27 21.25 11.05
CA ALA A 43 -2.15 20.71 10.27
C ALA A 43 -2.63 19.77 9.16
N ARG A 44 -3.64 18.94 9.44
CA ARG A 44 -4.30 18.07 8.45
C ARG A 44 -4.99 18.87 7.36
N GLN A 45 -5.70 19.94 7.71
CA GLN A 45 -6.36 20.81 6.74
C GLN A 45 -5.35 21.54 5.83
N ALA A 46 -4.22 21.97 6.39
CA ALA A 46 -3.13 22.58 5.63
C ALA A 46 -2.47 21.58 4.65
N ASP A 47 -2.28 20.31 5.08
CA ASP A 47 -1.81 19.23 4.19
C ASP A 47 -2.81 18.95 3.05
N ILE A 48 -4.11 18.88 3.35
CA ILE A 48 -5.16 18.73 2.33
C ILE A 48 -5.12 19.90 1.33
N GLN A 49 -5.01 21.14 1.81
CA GLN A 49 -4.91 22.31 0.93
C GLN A 49 -3.63 22.32 0.09
N PHE A 50 -2.51 21.83 0.62
CA PHE A 50 -1.27 21.68 -0.14
C PHE A 50 -1.43 20.66 -1.26
N ARG A 51 -1.98 19.48 -0.96
CA ARG A 51 -2.26 18.42 -1.95
C ARG A 51 -3.22 18.90 -3.04
N GLN A 52 -4.22 19.72 -2.69
CA GLN A 52 -5.17 20.31 -3.65
C GLN A 52 -4.52 21.28 -4.66
N LYS A 53 -3.28 21.75 -4.43
CA LYS A 53 -2.56 22.57 -5.44
C LYS A 53 -2.13 21.76 -6.66
N PHE A 54 -1.99 20.45 -6.51
CA PHE A 54 -1.64 19.53 -7.59
C PHE A 54 -2.80 18.54 -7.83
N GLY A 55 -2.78 17.87 -8.98
CA GLY A 55 -3.69 16.76 -9.23
C GLY A 55 -3.32 15.53 -8.40
N ASP A 56 -4.29 14.64 -8.19
CA ASP A 56 -4.02 13.31 -7.66
C ASP A 56 -3.52 12.41 -8.78
N ALA A 57 -2.27 11.96 -8.66
CA ALA A 57 -1.66 11.06 -9.63
C ALA A 57 -2.01 9.59 -9.37
N GLY A 58 -2.47 9.24 -8.16
CA GLY A 58 -2.74 7.87 -7.73
C GLY A 58 -3.58 7.04 -8.72
N PRO A 59 -4.68 7.59 -9.30
CA PRO A 59 -5.46 6.86 -10.29
C PRO A 59 -4.69 6.47 -11.55
N LEU A 60 -3.76 7.31 -12.01
CA LEU A 60 -2.92 7.00 -13.18
C LEU A 60 -2.04 5.79 -12.89
N GLY A 61 -1.37 5.78 -11.72
CA GLY A 61 -0.54 4.66 -11.30
C GLY A 61 -1.32 3.36 -11.13
N LEU A 62 -2.50 3.43 -10.50
CA LEU A 62 -3.39 2.27 -10.33
C LEU A 62 -3.90 1.71 -11.66
N SER A 63 -4.19 2.56 -12.64
CA SER A 63 -4.63 2.13 -13.95
C SER A 63 -3.56 1.35 -14.71
N GLY A 64 -2.32 1.86 -14.71
CA GLY A 64 -1.18 1.19 -15.34
C GLY A 64 -0.88 -0.16 -14.70
N PHE A 65 -0.85 -0.20 -13.37
CA PHE A 65 -0.71 -1.42 -12.59
C PHE A 65 -1.81 -2.44 -12.93
N ALA A 66 -3.06 -2.02 -12.95
CA ALA A 66 -4.21 -2.89 -13.21
C ALA A 66 -4.15 -3.50 -14.61
N PHE A 67 -3.81 -2.71 -15.63
CA PHE A 67 -3.75 -3.21 -17.01
C PHE A 67 -2.61 -4.21 -17.24
N ALA A 68 -1.42 -3.93 -16.71
CA ALA A 68 -0.30 -4.87 -16.81
C ALA A 68 -0.59 -6.17 -16.03
N THR A 69 -1.17 -6.06 -14.83
CA THR A 69 -1.59 -7.23 -14.03
C THR A 69 -2.66 -8.05 -14.77
N PHE A 70 -3.63 -7.39 -15.40
CA PHE A 70 -4.72 -8.03 -16.12
C PHE A 70 -4.21 -8.90 -17.28
N LEU A 71 -3.30 -8.36 -18.10
CA LEU A 71 -2.72 -9.11 -19.21
C LEU A 71 -1.87 -10.29 -18.75
N THR A 72 -1.03 -10.09 -17.73
CA THR A 72 -0.23 -11.18 -17.14
C THR A 72 -1.14 -12.27 -16.57
N ALA A 73 -2.22 -11.88 -15.89
CA ALA A 73 -3.18 -12.80 -15.32
C ALA A 73 -3.89 -13.64 -16.40
N LEU A 74 -4.28 -13.03 -17.51
CA LEU A 74 -4.88 -13.76 -18.64
C LEU A 74 -3.91 -14.75 -19.29
N VAL A 75 -2.64 -14.37 -19.44
CA VAL A 75 -1.61 -15.28 -19.95
C VAL A 75 -1.38 -16.44 -19.00
N ASN A 76 -1.29 -16.19 -17.69
CA ASN A 76 -1.13 -17.25 -16.67
C ASN A 76 -2.34 -18.21 -16.64
N LEU A 77 -3.53 -17.74 -17.05
CA LEU A 77 -4.73 -18.56 -17.18
C LEU A 77 -4.83 -19.28 -18.53
N ASN A 78 -3.88 -19.07 -19.44
CA ASN A 78 -3.93 -19.53 -20.83
C ASN A 78 -5.23 -19.11 -21.54
N ALA A 79 -5.74 -17.92 -21.22
CA ALA A 79 -6.99 -17.42 -21.78
C ALA A 79 -6.90 -17.30 -23.30
N GLY A 80 -7.85 -17.90 -24.02
CA GLY A 80 -7.82 -17.95 -25.48
C GLY A 80 -6.65 -18.75 -26.07
N GLY A 81 -6.01 -19.61 -25.27
CA GLY A 81 -4.86 -20.42 -25.70
C GLY A 81 -3.52 -19.66 -25.74
N VAL A 82 -3.47 -18.44 -25.20
CA VAL A 82 -2.24 -17.63 -25.16
C VAL A 82 -1.36 -18.09 -24.01
N THR A 83 -0.22 -18.69 -24.32
CA THR A 83 0.76 -19.20 -23.33
C THR A 83 2.06 -18.37 -23.27
N VAL A 84 2.28 -17.49 -24.26
CA VAL A 84 3.50 -16.69 -24.39
C VAL A 84 3.28 -15.29 -23.81
N PRO A 85 4.07 -14.83 -22.82
CA PRO A 85 3.82 -13.58 -22.09
C PRO A 85 4.28 -12.32 -22.81
N ASN A 86 4.87 -12.41 -24.01
CA ASN A 86 5.50 -11.28 -24.69
C ASN A 86 4.57 -10.07 -24.94
N ILE A 87 3.25 -10.27 -25.01
CA ILE A 87 2.29 -9.18 -25.13
C ILE A 87 2.33 -8.22 -23.92
N VAL A 88 2.79 -8.70 -22.76
CA VAL A 88 2.90 -7.93 -21.51
C VAL A 88 4.04 -6.91 -21.56
N ILE A 89 5.07 -7.11 -22.39
CA ILE A 89 6.30 -6.29 -22.39
C ILE A 89 5.99 -4.79 -22.57
N GLY A 90 5.20 -4.43 -23.58
CA GLY A 90 4.86 -3.03 -23.86
C GLY A 90 4.09 -2.36 -22.70
N PRO A 91 2.96 -2.93 -22.26
CA PRO A 91 2.22 -2.45 -21.09
C PRO A 91 3.05 -2.37 -19.82
N ALA A 92 3.93 -3.36 -19.57
CA ALA A 92 4.80 -3.39 -18.40
C ALA A 92 5.89 -2.31 -18.45
N LEU A 93 6.50 -2.02 -19.60
CA LEU A 93 7.49 -0.94 -19.69
C LEU A 93 6.85 0.45 -19.58
N VAL A 94 5.76 0.68 -20.31
CA VAL A 94 5.23 2.03 -20.51
C VAL A 94 4.20 2.39 -19.46
N TYR A 95 3.21 1.52 -19.22
CA TYR A 95 2.04 1.89 -18.43
C TYR A 95 2.14 1.42 -16.98
N GLY A 96 2.31 0.11 -16.77
CA GLY A 96 2.61 -0.47 -15.46
C GLY A 96 3.97 -0.04 -14.93
N GLY A 97 4.93 0.30 -15.80
CA GLY A 97 6.28 0.71 -15.42
C GLY A 97 6.45 2.22 -15.33
N LEU A 98 6.76 2.85 -16.46
CA LEU A 98 7.12 4.25 -16.53
C LEU A 98 6.02 5.18 -16.00
N ALA A 99 4.78 5.05 -16.48
CA ALA A 99 3.69 5.92 -16.03
C ALA A 99 3.39 5.74 -14.53
N GLN A 100 3.53 4.52 -14.01
CA GLN A 100 3.36 4.25 -12.58
C GLN A 100 4.50 4.88 -11.74
N ILE A 101 5.74 4.84 -12.21
CA ILE A 101 6.86 5.56 -11.56
C ILE A 101 6.62 7.07 -11.57
N LEU A 102 6.21 7.63 -12.71
CA LEU A 102 5.92 9.06 -12.83
C LEU A 102 4.78 9.48 -11.90
N SER A 103 3.75 8.66 -11.78
CA SER A 103 2.68 8.84 -10.79
C SER A 103 3.24 8.90 -9.37
N GLY A 104 4.11 7.96 -8.99
CA GLY A 104 4.72 7.95 -7.67
C GLY A 104 5.61 9.15 -7.38
N MET A 105 6.33 9.67 -8.37
CA MET A 105 7.14 10.89 -8.22
C MET A 105 6.26 12.13 -7.91
N TRP A 106 5.08 12.22 -8.52
CA TRP A 106 4.11 13.28 -8.18
C TRP A 106 3.52 13.09 -6.79
N ASP A 107 3.36 11.86 -6.31
CA ASP A 107 2.94 11.61 -4.93
C ASP A 107 4.00 12.06 -3.90
N ILE A 108 5.29 11.98 -4.23
CA ILE A 108 6.35 12.58 -3.39
C ILE A 108 6.18 14.10 -3.33
N ALA A 109 5.92 14.75 -4.47
CA ALA A 109 5.67 16.19 -4.53
C ALA A 109 4.44 16.60 -3.68
N ASN A 110 3.46 15.71 -3.55
CA ASN A 110 2.28 15.86 -2.71
C ASN A 110 2.49 15.45 -1.23
N GLY A 111 3.70 15.08 -0.83
CA GLY A 111 4.01 14.66 0.54
C GLY A 111 3.47 13.28 0.92
N ASN A 112 3.10 12.44 -0.06
CA ASN A 112 2.57 11.10 0.16
C ASN A 112 3.63 10.01 -0.04
N THR A 113 4.50 9.84 0.96
CA THR A 113 5.61 8.86 0.92
C THR A 113 5.14 7.42 0.70
N VAL A 114 4.01 7.03 1.29
CA VAL A 114 3.50 5.65 1.19
C VAL A 114 3.08 5.36 -0.24
N SER A 115 2.23 6.20 -0.84
CA SER A 115 1.76 6.02 -2.22
C SER A 115 2.92 6.09 -3.22
N ALA A 116 3.83 7.04 -3.03
CA ALA A 116 5.04 7.13 -3.85
C ALA A 116 5.88 5.85 -3.81
N THR A 117 6.14 5.32 -2.62
CA THR A 117 6.94 4.09 -2.44
C THR A 117 6.27 2.91 -3.12
N ILE A 118 4.94 2.80 -3.01
CA ILE A 118 4.14 1.74 -3.64
C ILE A 118 4.22 1.85 -5.16
N ALA A 119 3.87 3.02 -5.71
CA ALA A 119 3.79 3.24 -7.15
C ALA A 119 5.17 3.06 -7.82
N CYS A 120 6.23 3.63 -7.26
CA CYS A 120 7.56 3.49 -7.83
C CYS A 120 8.10 2.07 -7.70
N SER A 121 7.91 1.39 -6.57
CA SER A 121 8.39 0.01 -6.40
C SER A 121 7.70 -0.95 -7.36
N TYR A 122 6.37 -0.85 -7.52
CA TYR A 122 5.64 -1.68 -8.47
C TYR A 122 5.92 -1.30 -9.93
N GLY A 123 6.18 -0.03 -10.23
CA GLY A 123 6.64 0.36 -11.56
C GLY A 123 8.03 -0.20 -11.89
N CYS A 124 8.95 -0.19 -10.94
CA CYS A 124 10.25 -0.84 -11.09
C CYS A 124 10.13 -2.36 -11.25
N PHE A 125 9.18 -3.00 -10.56
CA PHE A 125 8.86 -4.42 -10.80
C PHE A 125 8.48 -4.64 -12.27
N TRP A 126 7.54 -3.87 -12.80
CA TRP A 126 7.05 -4.08 -14.17
C TRP A 126 8.14 -3.89 -15.21
N ILE A 127 8.99 -2.87 -15.04
CA ILE A 127 10.15 -2.68 -15.91
C ILE A 127 11.12 -3.87 -15.81
N SER A 128 11.42 -4.34 -14.60
CA SER A 128 12.32 -5.48 -14.38
C SER A 128 11.75 -6.77 -14.99
N TYR A 129 10.45 -6.99 -14.84
CA TYR A 129 9.74 -8.13 -15.45
C TYR A 129 9.74 -8.05 -16.97
N ALA A 130 9.55 -6.87 -17.57
CA ALA A 130 9.64 -6.71 -19.01
C ALA A 130 11.05 -6.98 -19.53
N ILE A 131 12.09 -6.51 -18.82
CA ILE A 131 13.49 -6.76 -19.17
C ILE A 131 13.79 -8.27 -19.18
N SER A 132 13.25 -9.03 -18.23
CA SER A 132 13.47 -10.49 -18.19
C SER A 132 12.83 -11.24 -19.36
N LEU A 133 11.83 -10.65 -20.03
CA LEU A 133 11.14 -11.22 -21.19
C LEU A 133 11.73 -10.78 -22.54
N ILE A 134 12.52 -9.70 -22.57
CA ILE A 134 13.11 -9.18 -23.81
C ILE A 134 14.36 -10.02 -24.16
N PRO A 135 14.38 -10.72 -25.32
CA PRO A 135 15.48 -11.62 -25.67
C PRO A 135 16.84 -10.92 -25.75
N SER A 136 16.88 -9.65 -26.16
CA SER A 136 18.12 -8.88 -26.32
C SER A 136 18.88 -8.62 -25.02
N PHE A 137 18.23 -8.74 -23.85
CA PHE A 137 18.92 -8.64 -22.57
C PHE A 137 19.55 -9.96 -22.12
N HIS A 138 19.28 -11.07 -22.81
CA HIS A 138 19.86 -12.40 -22.55
C HIS A 138 19.72 -12.87 -21.08
N VAL A 139 18.67 -12.42 -20.37
CA VAL A 139 18.47 -12.77 -18.96
C VAL A 139 18.20 -14.25 -18.79
N ARG A 140 17.29 -14.81 -19.61
CA ARG A 140 16.97 -16.26 -19.58
C ARG A 140 18.17 -17.11 -20.02
N ASP A 141 18.88 -16.68 -21.05
CA ASP A 141 20.03 -17.41 -21.62
C ASP A 141 21.22 -17.51 -20.64
N ALA A 142 21.27 -16.66 -19.62
CA ALA A 142 22.28 -16.72 -18.57
C ALA A 142 22.08 -17.87 -17.58
N TYR A 143 20.93 -18.56 -17.60
CA TYR A 143 20.63 -19.67 -16.71
C TYR A 143 20.89 -21.03 -17.39
N PRO A 144 21.42 -22.04 -16.66
CA PRO A 144 21.72 -23.36 -17.23
C PRO A 144 20.49 -24.14 -17.70
N SER A 145 19.33 -23.88 -17.11
CA SER A 145 18.06 -24.54 -17.42
C SER A 145 16.87 -23.60 -17.16
N ASP A 146 15.73 -23.94 -17.76
CA ASP A 146 14.47 -23.24 -17.50
C ASP A 146 14.02 -23.36 -16.03
N GLY A 147 14.31 -24.49 -15.39
CA GLY A 147 14.05 -24.69 -13.96
C GLY A 147 14.85 -23.71 -13.09
N ASP A 148 16.14 -23.50 -13.39
CA ASP A 148 16.98 -22.54 -12.66
C ASP A 148 16.50 -21.10 -12.84
N TYR A 149 16.12 -20.74 -14.07
CA TYR A 149 15.51 -19.44 -14.37
C TYR A 149 14.21 -19.25 -13.57
N ASN A 150 13.33 -20.25 -13.58
CA ASN A 150 12.07 -20.17 -12.86
C ASN A 150 12.28 -20.11 -11.34
N HIS A 151 13.21 -20.88 -10.77
CA HIS A 151 13.54 -20.75 -9.35
C HIS A 151 14.04 -19.34 -9.00
N ALA A 152 14.93 -18.77 -9.81
CA ALA A 152 15.40 -17.39 -9.61
C ALA A 152 14.26 -16.37 -9.74
N ASN A 153 13.37 -16.54 -10.72
CA ASN A 153 12.17 -15.73 -10.88
C ASN A 153 11.23 -15.88 -9.66
N GLY A 154 11.08 -17.09 -9.13
CA GLY A 154 10.33 -17.37 -7.91
C GLY A 154 10.89 -16.61 -6.70
N LEU A 155 12.22 -16.57 -6.53
CA LEU A 155 12.88 -15.77 -5.48
C LEU A 155 12.72 -14.25 -5.70
N PHE A 156 12.69 -13.80 -6.95
CA PHE A 156 12.39 -12.40 -7.28
C PHE A 156 10.97 -12.01 -6.86
N LEU A 157 9.97 -12.86 -7.15
CA LEU A 157 8.57 -12.70 -6.70
C LEU A 157 8.45 -12.81 -5.16
N MET A 158 9.20 -13.74 -4.56
CA MET A 158 9.78 -13.73 -3.20
C MET A 158 9.88 -12.37 -2.53
N GLY A 159 10.82 -11.57 -3.05
CA GLY A 159 11.14 -10.24 -2.52
C GLY A 159 9.95 -9.29 -2.57
N PHE A 160 9.19 -9.31 -3.67
CA PHE A 160 8.02 -8.45 -3.83
C PHE A 160 6.84 -8.85 -2.93
N PHE A 161 6.69 -10.14 -2.59
CA PHE A 161 5.73 -10.57 -1.57
C PHE A 161 6.07 -9.99 -0.20
N ILE A 162 7.33 -10.06 0.23
CA ILE A 162 7.76 -9.50 1.52
C ILE A 162 7.51 -7.98 1.55
N PHE A 163 7.86 -7.28 0.47
CA PHE A 163 7.55 -5.87 0.31
C PHE A 163 6.04 -5.59 0.41
N SER A 164 5.22 -6.35 -0.30
CA SER A 164 3.76 -6.20 -0.32
C SER A 164 3.13 -6.45 1.05
N VAL A 165 3.66 -7.41 1.82
CA VAL A 165 3.24 -7.65 3.21
C VAL A 165 3.55 -6.42 4.06
N ALA A 166 4.74 -5.83 3.96
CA ALA A 166 5.09 -4.61 4.68
C ALA A 166 4.15 -3.44 4.32
N ILE A 167 3.83 -3.26 3.03
CA ILE A 167 2.86 -2.25 2.56
C ILE A 167 1.46 -2.51 3.14
N THR A 168 1.05 -3.77 3.27
CA THR A 168 -0.24 -4.14 3.86
C THR A 168 -0.31 -3.70 5.32
N LEU A 169 0.80 -3.85 6.07
CA LEU A 169 0.87 -3.36 7.45
C LEU A 169 0.73 -1.83 7.51
N CYS A 170 1.32 -1.10 6.56
CA CYS A 170 1.16 0.35 6.43
C CYS A 170 -0.27 0.76 6.00
N SER A 171 -1.03 -0.15 5.39
CA SER A 171 -2.36 0.10 4.81
C SER A 171 -3.52 -0.27 5.75
N MET A 172 -3.26 -0.72 6.97
CA MET A 172 -4.32 -1.10 7.93
C MET A 172 -5.26 0.05 8.32
N LYS A 173 -4.83 1.31 8.15
CA LYS A 173 -5.65 2.51 8.40
C LYS A 173 -6.27 3.09 7.12
N SER A 174 -6.31 2.31 6.04
CA SER A 174 -6.94 2.71 4.78
C SER A 174 -8.44 2.39 4.77
N ASN A 175 -9.04 2.34 3.58
CA ASN A 175 -10.43 1.95 3.35
C ASN A 175 -10.51 0.45 2.98
N VAL A 176 -11.73 -0.09 2.91
CA VAL A 176 -11.96 -1.51 2.65
C VAL A 176 -11.32 -1.96 1.33
N PHE A 177 -11.56 -1.25 0.21
CA PHE A 177 -11.06 -1.69 -1.10
C PHE A 177 -9.54 -1.58 -1.23
N SER A 178 -8.90 -0.59 -0.61
CA SER A 178 -7.43 -0.47 -0.57
C SER A 178 -6.80 -1.60 0.22
N LEU A 179 -7.39 -1.97 1.37
CA LEU A 179 -6.91 -3.12 2.15
C LEU A 179 -7.13 -4.44 1.39
N THR A 180 -8.30 -4.62 0.77
CA THR A 180 -8.60 -5.78 -0.08
C THR A 180 -7.61 -5.89 -1.22
N LEU A 181 -7.28 -4.79 -1.91
CA LEU A 181 -6.25 -4.79 -2.96
C LEU A 181 -4.91 -5.28 -2.42
N CYS A 182 -4.45 -4.75 -1.28
CA CYS A 182 -3.17 -5.17 -0.68
C CYS A 182 -3.14 -6.66 -0.36
N LEU A 183 -4.23 -7.21 0.20
CA LEU A 183 -4.36 -8.63 0.50
C LEU A 183 -4.36 -9.50 -0.77
N LEU A 184 -5.11 -9.10 -1.80
CA LEU A 184 -5.13 -9.82 -3.07
C LEU A 184 -3.77 -9.79 -3.79
N VAL A 185 -3.05 -8.68 -3.70
CA VAL A 185 -1.68 -8.55 -4.23
C VAL A 185 -0.73 -9.49 -3.48
N ASN A 186 -0.83 -9.59 -2.14
CA ASN A 186 -0.06 -10.59 -1.38
C ASN A 186 -0.34 -12.02 -1.85
N CYS A 187 -1.62 -12.39 -2.01
CA CYS A 187 -2.00 -13.71 -2.50
C CYS A 187 -1.42 -13.97 -3.89
N THR A 188 -1.47 -12.97 -4.78
CA THR A 188 -0.94 -13.09 -6.14
C THR A 188 0.57 -13.30 -6.14
N TRP A 189 1.33 -12.51 -5.39
CA TRP A 189 2.77 -12.70 -5.27
C TRP A 189 3.14 -14.05 -4.68
N LEU A 190 2.44 -14.49 -3.63
CA LEU A 190 2.67 -15.78 -2.99
C LEU A 190 2.43 -16.92 -3.98
N LEU A 191 1.27 -16.93 -4.65
CA LEU A 191 0.91 -18.00 -5.59
C LEU A 191 1.86 -18.05 -6.78
N LEU A 192 2.19 -16.90 -7.39
CA LEU A 192 3.11 -16.85 -8.54
C LEU A 192 4.56 -17.19 -8.13
N GLY A 193 5.00 -16.74 -6.95
CA GLY A 193 6.31 -17.07 -6.41
C GLY A 193 6.45 -18.57 -6.16
N LEU A 194 5.47 -19.18 -5.50
CA LEU A 194 5.45 -20.63 -5.26
C LEU A 194 5.32 -21.43 -6.56
N ALA A 195 4.56 -20.94 -7.55
CA ALA A 195 4.47 -21.59 -8.85
C ALA A 195 5.83 -21.71 -9.53
N ASN A 196 6.67 -20.67 -9.41
CA ASN A 196 8.01 -20.63 -9.98
C ASN A 196 9.06 -21.34 -9.10
N LEU A 197 8.84 -21.48 -7.79
CA LEU A 197 9.73 -22.20 -6.87
C LEU A 197 9.50 -23.72 -6.89
N PHE A 198 8.27 -24.17 -7.12
CA PHE A 198 7.92 -25.59 -7.17
C PHE A 198 7.68 -26.03 -8.61
N THR A 199 8.75 -25.98 -9.41
CA THR A 199 8.70 -26.36 -10.82
C THR A 199 8.31 -27.84 -11.02
N GLU A 200 7.68 -28.13 -12.15
CA GLU A 200 7.42 -29.50 -12.59
C GLU A 200 8.71 -30.17 -13.10
N GLU A 201 8.68 -31.49 -13.34
CA GLU A 201 9.84 -32.22 -13.88
C GLU A 201 10.37 -31.66 -15.21
N SER A 202 9.50 -30.99 -15.97
CA SER A 202 9.84 -30.30 -17.22
C SER A 202 10.63 -28.99 -17.02
N GLY A 203 10.77 -28.52 -15.79
CA GLY A 203 11.32 -27.21 -15.45
C GLY A 203 10.33 -26.05 -15.60
N ALA A 204 9.10 -26.31 -16.05
CA ALA A 204 8.04 -25.32 -16.13
C ALA A 204 7.49 -24.96 -14.73
N PRO A 205 6.92 -23.75 -14.55
CA PRO A 205 6.22 -23.40 -13.31
C PRO A 205 5.04 -24.35 -13.04
N ASN A 206 4.72 -24.57 -11.77
CA ASN A 206 3.56 -25.37 -11.36
C ASN A 206 2.26 -24.80 -11.98
N ASP A 207 1.61 -25.56 -12.86
CA ASP A 207 0.46 -25.06 -13.63
C ASP A 207 -0.73 -24.70 -12.74
N VAL A 208 -0.98 -25.45 -11.67
CA VAL A 208 -2.11 -25.20 -10.75
C VAL A 208 -1.90 -23.90 -9.99
N LEU A 209 -0.72 -23.70 -9.39
CA LEU A 209 -0.40 -22.48 -8.65
C LEU A 209 -0.33 -21.26 -9.59
N LEU A 210 0.19 -21.45 -10.81
CA LEU A 210 0.25 -20.40 -11.82
C LEU A 210 -1.16 -19.92 -12.19
N LYS A 211 -2.10 -20.84 -12.42
CA LYS A 211 -3.50 -20.51 -12.70
C LYS A 211 -4.19 -19.87 -11.50
N CYS A 212 -3.98 -20.38 -10.29
CA CYS A 212 -4.50 -19.75 -9.07
C CYS A 212 -3.99 -18.30 -8.94
N GLY A 213 -2.70 -18.07 -9.17
CA GLY A 213 -2.12 -16.72 -9.19
C GLY A 213 -2.68 -15.84 -10.31
N GLY A 214 -3.01 -16.43 -11.46
CA GLY A 214 -3.74 -15.75 -12.53
C GLY A 214 -5.14 -15.31 -12.11
N VAL A 215 -5.92 -16.16 -11.44
CA VAL A 215 -7.26 -15.79 -10.93
C VAL A 215 -7.15 -14.65 -9.91
N THR A 216 -6.25 -14.76 -8.94
CA THR A 216 -6.07 -13.67 -7.96
C THR A 216 -5.57 -12.39 -8.63
N GLY A 217 -4.71 -12.49 -9.64
CA GLY A 217 -4.26 -11.35 -10.45
C GLY A 217 -5.39 -10.64 -11.20
N LEU A 218 -6.39 -11.38 -11.71
CA LEU A 218 -7.60 -10.76 -12.28
C LEU A 218 -8.37 -9.97 -11.21
N LEU A 219 -8.57 -10.55 -10.03
CA LEU A 219 -9.25 -9.86 -8.92
C LEU A 219 -8.50 -8.60 -8.48
N VAL A 220 -7.16 -8.66 -8.42
CA VAL A 220 -6.29 -7.49 -8.18
C VAL A 220 -6.57 -6.41 -9.22
N SER A 221 -6.59 -6.77 -10.50
CA SER A 221 -6.74 -5.83 -11.61
C SER A 221 -8.08 -5.09 -11.55
N PHE A 222 -9.18 -5.83 -11.35
CA PHE A 222 -10.51 -5.22 -11.23
C PHE A 222 -10.64 -4.35 -9.97
N THR A 223 -10.05 -4.77 -8.85
CA THR A 223 -10.04 -3.98 -7.61
C THR A 223 -9.23 -2.70 -7.77
N ALA A 224 -8.09 -2.75 -8.46
CA ALA A 224 -7.26 -1.58 -8.75
C ALA A 224 -7.95 -0.60 -9.71
N TRP A 225 -8.64 -1.09 -10.75
CA TRP A 225 -9.46 -0.22 -11.60
C TRP A 225 -10.66 0.38 -10.86
N TYR A 226 -11.25 -0.34 -9.91
CA TYR A 226 -12.28 0.22 -9.04
C TYR A 226 -11.73 1.40 -8.20
N LEU A 227 -10.55 1.24 -7.60
CA LEU A 227 -9.89 2.32 -6.84
C LEU A 227 -9.46 3.49 -7.74
N MET A 228 -9.00 3.23 -8.96
CA MET A 228 -8.78 4.27 -9.96
C MET A 228 -10.08 5.04 -10.24
N TYR A 229 -11.18 4.33 -10.47
CA TYR A 229 -12.48 4.95 -10.71
C TYR A 229 -12.91 5.80 -9.50
N GLU A 230 -12.67 5.33 -8.28
CA GLU A 230 -12.92 6.10 -7.06
C GLU A 230 -12.08 7.37 -6.93
N GLY A 231 -10.80 7.34 -7.29
CA GLY A 231 -9.99 8.55 -7.29
C GLY A 231 -10.28 9.53 -8.44
N LEU A 232 -10.87 9.06 -9.56
CA LEU A 232 -11.23 9.93 -10.70
C LEU A 232 -12.64 10.50 -10.62
N ALA A 233 -13.60 9.71 -10.12
CA ALA A 233 -15.01 10.05 -10.18
C ALA A 233 -15.33 11.22 -9.24
N ASN A 234 -15.95 12.26 -9.80
CA ASN A 234 -16.48 13.41 -9.06
C ASN A 234 -17.83 13.83 -9.67
N ARG A 235 -18.55 14.74 -9.00
CA ARG A 235 -19.89 15.16 -9.45
C ARG A 235 -19.92 15.86 -10.82
N GLN A 236 -18.76 16.29 -11.35
CA GLN A 236 -18.67 16.96 -12.66
C GLN A 236 -18.46 15.96 -13.80
N ASN A 237 -17.82 14.83 -13.54
CA ASN A 237 -17.45 13.85 -14.57
C ASN A 237 -18.19 12.50 -14.49
N SER A 238 -18.87 12.20 -13.37
CA SER A 238 -19.55 10.92 -13.18
C SER A 238 -20.93 11.06 -12.55
N PHE A 239 -21.89 10.31 -13.10
CA PHE A 239 -23.24 10.14 -12.56
C PHE A 239 -23.28 9.25 -11.32
N VAL A 240 -22.31 8.34 -11.15
CA VAL A 240 -22.29 7.34 -10.07
C VAL A 240 -21.00 7.47 -9.28
N GLN A 241 -21.11 7.93 -8.04
CA GLN A 241 -19.98 7.99 -7.13
C GLN A 241 -19.73 6.61 -6.50
N PRO A 242 -18.52 6.03 -6.63
CA PRO A 242 -18.21 4.76 -6.01
C PRO A 242 -18.20 4.88 -4.49
N ILE A 243 -18.62 3.80 -3.82
CA ILE A 243 -18.72 3.73 -2.36
C ILE A 243 -17.57 2.89 -1.83
N ASN A 244 -16.63 3.54 -1.16
CA ASN A 244 -15.51 2.88 -0.51
C ASN A 244 -15.57 3.10 1.00
N PRO A 245 -16.14 2.16 1.77
CA PRO A 245 -16.34 2.35 3.20
C PRO A 245 -15.01 2.30 3.96
N ASP A 246 -14.92 3.11 5.01
CA ASP A 246 -13.76 3.08 5.91
C ASP A 246 -13.82 1.86 6.83
N LEU A 247 -12.64 1.45 7.30
CA LEU A 247 -12.52 0.31 8.20
C LEU A 247 -13.07 0.64 9.60
N PRO A 248 -13.71 -0.32 10.31
CA PRO A 248 -14.33 -0.07 11.62
C PRO A 248 -13.38 0.50 12.68
N TRP A 249 -12.09 0.20 12.56
CA TRP A 249 -11.03 0.63 13.48
C TRP A 249 -10.29 1.90 13.01
N ASN A 250 -10.78 2.61 11.99
CA ASN A 250 -10.20 3.86 11.51
C ASN A 250 -10.97 5.08 12.05
N PRO A 251 -10.60 5.64 13.22
CA PRO A 251 -11.30 6.78 13.82
C PRO A 251 -11.11 8.10 13.04
N SER A 252 -10.12 8.18 12.16
CA SER A 252 -9.71 9.41 11.46
C SER A 252 -10.62 9.83 10.30
N ARG A 253 -11.56 8.96 9.91
CA ARG A 253 -12.52 9.15 8.80
C ARG A 253 -13.95 8.78 9.22
N GLN A 254 -14.35 9.03 10.46
CA GLN A 254 -15.80 8.99 10.75
C GLN A 254 -16.52 10.02 9.87
N PRO A 255 -17.69 9.66 9.30
CA PRO A 255 -18.42 10.56 8.43
C PRO A 255 -18.69 11.85 9.20
N ARG A 256 -18.33 12.99 8.58
CA ARG A 256 -18.85 14.30 8.99
C ARG A 256 -20.36 14.10 9.07
N ALA A 257 -20.92 14.13 10.29
CA ALA A 257 -22.36 14.14 10.48
C ALA A 257 -22.91 15.18 9.50
N ALA A 258 -23.84 14.77 8.63
CA ALA A 258 -24.45 15.66 7.68
C ALA A 258 -24.97 16.88 8.44
N GLN A 259 -24.29 18.01 8.30
CA GLN A 259 -24.83 19.29 8.72
C GLN A 259 -25.92 19.61 7.69
N ILE A 260 -27.13 19.19 8.02
CA ILE A 260 -28.38 19.65 7.43
C ILE A 260 -28.71 20.99 8.07
#